data_AF-A0A0P7VHF1-F1
#
_entry.id   AF-A0A0P7VHF1-F1
#
_cell.length_a   1.000
_cell.length_b   1.000
_cell.length_c   1.000
_cell.angle_alpha   90.00
_cell.angle_beta   90.00
_cell.angle_gamma   90.00
#
_symmetry.space_group_name_H-M   'P 1'
#
loop_
_entity.id
_entity.type
_entity.pdbx_description
1 polymer ?
#
loop_
_entity_poly.entity_id
_entity_poly.type
_entity_poly.pdbx_seq_one_letter_code
_entity_poly.pdbx_strand_id
1 'polypeptide(L)'
;MNTRILLIISGGIAAYKSLELIREFKRRGVGVHCILTEAAKQFVTPMSVAALSGEKVYDDLFSLTDETEMGHIELSRSADLIVVAPATANIMAKAAHGLCDDLASTTLLATDKPVLMAPAMNVRMWEHAATQANLATLQGRGVIFSGPDEGEMACGEFGPGRMAEPLSIAEAAISLLNA
;
A
#
# COMPACT_ATOMS: atom_id res chain seq x y z
N MET A 1 12.68 -10.36 -17.48
CA MET A 1 12.94 -10.17 -16.05
C MET A 1 11.62 -10.35 -15.32
N ASN A 2 11.61 -11.02 -14.17
CA ASN A 2 10.36 -11.29 -13.45
C ASN A 2 10.07 -10.13 -12.49
N THR A 3 9.50 -9.04 -13.03
CA THR A 3 9.23 -7.81 -12.27
C THR A 3 8.25 -8.07 -11.14
N ARG A 4 8.53 -7.53 -9.96
CA ARG A 4 7.78 -7.83 -8.74
C ARG A 4 7.36 -6.57 -7.97
N ILE A 5 6.09 -6.53 -7.57
CA ILE A 5 5.52 -5.52 -6.69
C ILE A 5 5.31 -6.12 -5.31
N LEU A 6 5.65 -5.35 -4.28
CA LEU A 6 5.18 -5.59 -2.92
C LEU A 6 3.98 -4.67 -2.62
N LEU A 7 2.80 -5.26 -2.53
CA LEU A 7 1.56 -4.57 -2.24
C LEU A 7 1.28 -4.58 -0.72
N ILE A 8 1.34 -3.42 -0.10
CA ILE A 8 0.94 -3.20 1.29
C ILE A 8 -0.54 -2.76 1.30
N ILE A 9 -1.39 -3.54 1.97
CA ILE A 9 -2.81 -3.24 2.17
C ILE A 9 -3.01 -2.75 3.60
N SER A 10 -3.37 -1.46 3.76
CA SER A 10 -3.67 -0.86 5.07
C SER A 10 -5.18 -0.82 5.36
N GLY A 11 -5.55 -0.65 6.64
CA GLY A 11 -6.93 -0.80 7.11
C GLY A 11 -7.84 0.39 6.81
N GLY A 12 -8.57 0.34 5.70
CA GLY A 12 -9.66 1.25 5.39
C GLY A 12 -10.68 0.59 4.48
N ILE A 13 -11.87 1.18 4.36
CA ILE A 13 -12.96 0.60 3.55
C ILE A 13 -12.54 0.32 2.10
N ALA A 14 -11.61 1.09 1.54
CA ALA A 14 -11.12 0.87 0.18
C ALA A 14 -10.21 -0.36 0.01
N ALA A 15 -9.89 -1.12 1.07
CA ALA A 15 -9.06 -2.32 1.00
C ALA A 15 -9.61 -3.39 0.03
N TYR A 16 -10.93 -3.46 -0.18
CA TYR A 16 -11.50 -4.37 -1.18
C TYR A 16 -11.05 -4.04 -2.61
N LYS A 17 -10.77 -2.75 -2.91
CA LYS A 17 -10.28 -2.34 -4.24
C LYS A 17 -8.89 -2.92 -4.54
N SER A 18 -8.11 -3.21 -3.50
CA SER A 18 -6.79 -3.83 -3.63
C SER A 18 -6.87 -5.26 -4.17
N LEU A 19 -8.00 -5.95 -4.01
CA LEU A 19 -8.24 -7.26 -4.62
C LEU A 19 -8.27 -7.18 -6.15
N GLU A 20 -8.93 -6.15 -6.70
CA GLU A 20 -8.95 -5.90 -8.13
C GLU A 20 -7.58 -5.39 -8.63
N LEU A 21 -6.90 -4.56 -7.83
CA LEU A 21 -5.54 -4.11 -8.14
C LEU A 21 -4.55 -5.27 -8.32
N ILE A 22 -4.63 -6.30 -7.48
CA ILE A 22 -3.83 -7.53 -7.64
C ILE A 22 -4.09 -8.18 -9.01
N ARG A 23 -5.35 -8.22 -9.46
CA ARG A 23 -5.71 -8.79 -10.77
C ARG A 23 -5.18 -7.92 -11.90
N GLU A 24 -5.19 -6.60 -11.76
CA GLU A 24 -4.63 -5.68 -12.75
C GLU A 24 -3.12 -5.87 -12.92
N PHE A 25 -2.37 -6.06 -11.82
CA PHE A 25 -0.94 -6.39 -11.88
C PHE A 25 -0.67 -7.73 -12.55
N LYS A 26 -1.42 -8.78 -12.17
CA LYS A 26 -1.26 -10.11 -12.77
C LYS A 26 -1.58 -10.13 -14.26
N ARG A 27 -2.60 -9.40 -14.71
CA ARG A 27 -2.92 -9.25 -16.14
C ARG A 27 -1.77 -8.64 -16.95
N ARG A 28 -0.92 -7.86 -16.29
CA ARG A 28 0.27 -7.21 -16.87
C ARG A 28 1.55 -8.05 -16.71
N GLY A 29 1.44 -9.28 -16.19
CA GLY A 29 2.57 -10.18 -16.01
C GLY A 29 3.49 -9.80 -14.84
N VAL A 30 3.02 -8.99 -13.90
CA VAL A 30 3.79 -8.58 -12.71
C VAL A 30 3.48 -9.50 -11.54
N GLY A 31 4.52 -10.04 -10.89
CA GLY A 31 4.37 -10.82 -9.66
C GLY A 31 4.00 -9.91 -8.48
N VAL A 32 3.14 -10.38 -7.58
CA VAL A 32 2.65 -9.56 -6.46
C VAL A 32 2.78 -10.32 -5.14
N HIS A 33 3.69 -9.86 -4.28
CA HIS A 33 3.68 -10.21 -2.86
C HIS A 33 2.78 -9.22 -2.11
N CYS A 34 2.12 -9.67 -1.05
CA CYS A 34 1.21 -8.83 -0.30
C CYS A 34 1.55 -8.81 1.19
N ILE A 35 1.53 -7.62 1.78
CA ILE A 35 1.50 -7.43 3.23
C ILE A 35 0.13 -6.93 3.65
N LEU A 36 -0.51 -7.59 4.62
CA LEU A 36 -1.74 -7.11 5.26
C LEU A 36 -1.43 -6.57 6.64
N THR A 37 -1.83 -5.33 6.91
CA THR A 37 -1.88 -4.82 8.28
C THR A 37 -3.00 -5.51 9.07
N GLU A 38 -2.90 -5.56 10.40
CA GLU A 38 -3.98 -6.05 11.27
C GLU A 38 -5.34 -5.39 10.98
N ALA A 39 -5.33 -4.06 10.76
CA ALA A 39 -6.55 -3.33 10.43
C ALA A 39 -7.11 -3.71 9.04
N ALA A 40 -6.27 -4.07 8.07
CA ALA A 40 -6.74 -4.52 6.76
C ALA A 40 -7.45 -5.87 6.80
N LYS A 41 -7.06 -6.76 7.73
CA LYS A 41 -7.71 -8.07 7.92
C LYS A 41 -9.19 -7.97 8.30
N GLN A 42 -9.63 -6.80 8.80
CA GLN A 42 -11.03 -6.52 9.11
C GLN A 42 -11.88 -6.21 7.87
N PHE A 43 -11.25 -5.89 6.73
CA PHE A 43 -11.92 -5.52 5.47
C PHE A 43 -11.75 -6.57 4.38
N VAL A 44 -10.57 -7.20 4.32
CA VAL A 44 -10.24 -8.26 3.36
C VAL A 44 -9.52 -9.40 4.07
N THR A 45 -9.80 -10.64 3.69
CA THR A 45 -9.19 -11.80 4.35
C THR A 45 -7.82 -12.13 3.73
N PRO A 46 -6.85 -12.64 4.51
CA PRO A 46 -5.61 -13.18 3.97
C PRO A 46 -5.84 -14.24 2.89
N MET A 47 -6.88 -15.07 3.05
CA MET A 47 -7.26 -16.10 2.07
C MET A 47 -7.66 -15.52 0.71
N SER A 48 -8.45 -14.46 0.68
CA SER A 48 -8.84 -13.79 -0.57
C SER A 48 -7.62 -13.19 -1.28
N VAL A 49 -6.70 -12.59 -0.52
CA VAL A 49 -5.49 -11.97 -1.06
C VAL A 49 -4.53 -13.04 -1.59
N ALA A 50 -4.33 -14.14 -0.85
CA ALA A 50 -3.50 -15.27 -1.27
C ALA A 50 -4.06 -15.94 -2.54
N ALA A 51 -5.37 -16.17 -2.61
CA ALA A 51 -6.01 -16.77 -3.77
C ALA A 51 -5.86 -15.91 -5.04
N LEU A 52 -5.97 -14.59 -4.92
CA LEU A 52 -5.84 -13.68 -6.07
C LEU A 52 -4.39 -13.45 -6.48
N SER A 53 -3.48 -13.26 -5.52
CA SER A 53 -2.04 -13.10 -5.79
C SER A 53 -1.43 -14.39 -6.32
N GLY A 54 -1.86 -15.55 -5.80
CA GLY A 54 -1.22 -16.84 -6.04
C GLY A 54 0.08 -17.01 -5.26
N GLU A 55 0.31 -16.18 -4.24
CA GLU A 55 1.55 -16.10 -3.47
C GLU A 55 1.23 -16.09 -1.97
N LYS A 56 2.26 -16.28 -1.13
CA LYS A 56 2.14 -16.13 0.33
C LYS A 56 1.76 -14.69 0.68
N VAL A 57 0.86 -14.53 1.64
CA VAL A 57 0.53 -13.26 2.27
C VAL A 57 1.28 -13.14 3.58
N TYR A 58 1.90 -11.98 3.79
CA TYR A 58 2.66 -11.67 5.00
C TYR A 58 1.87 -10.69 5.85
N ASP A 59 1.86 -10.88 7.16
CA ASP A 59 1.00 -10.09 8.02
C ASP A 59 1.44 -9.98 9.48
N ASP A 60 2.62 -10.52 9.80
CA ASP A 60 3.22 -10.49 11.13
C ASP A 60 4.71 -10.18 11.02
N LEU A 61 5.17 -9.21 11.81
CA LEU A 61 6.57 -8.79 11.87
C LEU A 61 7.43 -9.84 12.58
N PHE A 62 6.85 -10.55 13.56
CA PHE A 62 7.55 -11.47 14.46
C PHE A 62 7.26 -12.94 14.15
N SER A 63 6.87 -13.23 12.90
CA SER A 63 6.60 -14.59 12.45
C SER A 63 7.88 -15.43 12.57
N LEU A 64 7.93 -16.34 13.54
CA LEU A 64 9.08 -17.24 13.77
C LEU A 64 9.44 -18.08 12.52
N THR A 65 8.49 -18.31 11.63
CA THR A 65 8.70 -19.01 10.35
C THR A 65 9.29 -18.14 9.25
N ASP A 66 9.16 -16.81 9.36
CA ASP A 66 9.68 -15.83 8.39
C ASP A 66 10.90 -15.05 8.93
N GLU A 67 11.11 -15.06 10.25
CA GLU A 67 12.22 -14.38 10.92
C GLU A 67 13.57 -15.05 10.69
N THR A 68 13.60 -16.33 10.28
CA THR A 68 14.86 -17.02 9.95
C THR A 68 15.67 -16.32 8.84
N GLU A 69 15.05 -15.42 8.08
CA GLU A 69 15.69 -14.68 6.96
C GLU A 69 15.50 -13.14 7.03
N MET A 70 15.33 -12.52 8.21
CA MET A 70 15.11 -11.06 8.30
C MET A 70 13.96 -10.58 7.38
N GLY A 71 12.79 -11.22 7.48
CA GLY A 71 11.72 -11.15 6.47
C GLY A 71 11.38 -9.76 5.92
N HIS A 72 11.36 -8.69 6.72
CA HIS A 72 11.06 -7.32 6.24
C HIS A 72 12.12 -6.75 5.27
N ILE A 73 13.41 -7.05 5.48
CA ILE A 73 14.50 -6.62 4.59
C ILE A 73 14.43 -7.39 3.28
N GLU A 74 14.25 -8.70 3.34
CA GLU A 74 14.17 -9.53 2.14
C GLU A 74 12.91 -9.27 1.33
N LEU A 75 11.76 -9.07 2.00
CA LEU A 75 10.52 -8.65 1.36
C LEU A 75 10.72 -7.38 0.54
N SER A 76 11.31 -6.35 1.16
CA SER A 76 11.64 -5.11 0.46
C SER A 76 12.60 -5.34 -0.71
N ARG A 77 13.68 -6.10 -0.52
CA ARG A 77 14.69 -6.36 -1.56
C ARG A 77 14.16 -7.18 -2.72
N SER A 78 13.18 -8.04 -2.46
CA SER A 78 12.54 -8.92 -3.46
C SER A 78 11.61 -8.17 -4.41
N ALA A 79 11.30 -6.91 -4.13
CA ALA A 79 10.43 -6.07 -4.95
C ALA A 79 11.23 -5.02 -5.74
N ASP A 80 10.71 -4.68 -6.90
CA ASP A 80 11.18 -3.58 -7.73
C ASP A 80 10.43 -2.27 -7.41
N LEU A 81 9.22 -2.39 -6.84
CA LEU A 81 8.35 -1.28 -6.43
C LEU A 81 7.50 -1.70 -5.22
N ILE A 82 7.35 -0.79 -4.25
CA ILE A 82 6.37 -0.94 -3.17
C ILE A 82 5.13 -0.10 -3.50
N VAL A 83 3.95 -0.71 -3.40
CA VAL A 83 2.65 -0.05 -3.56
C VAL A 83 1.88 -0.12 -2.25
N VAL A 84 1.42 1.02 -1.72
CA VAL A 84 0.54 1.07 -0.54
C VAL A 84 -0.86 1.44 -0.99
N ALA A 85 -1.79 0.49 -0.92
CA ALA A 85 -3.13 0.63 -1.47
C ALA A 85 -4.14 -0.18 -0.64
N PRO A 86 -5.08 0.49 0.06
CA PRO A 86 -5.11 1.93 0.32
C PRO A 86 -3.95 2.38 1.22
N ALA A 87 -3.51 3.62 1.05
CA ALA A 87 -2.67 4.35 2.01
C ALA A 87 -3.55 5.19 2.94
N THR A 88 -3.85 4.65 4.11
CA THR A 88 -4.60 5.37 5.16
C THR A 88 -3.79 6.51 5.76
N ALA A 89 -4.46 7.46 6.44
CA ALA A 89 -3.78 8.52 7.18
C ALA A 89 -2.75 7.96 8.18
N ASN A 90 -3.06 6.82 8.81
CA ASN A 90 -2.20 6.16 9.78
C ASN A 90 -0.89 5.64 9.16
N ILE A 91 -0.95 4.88 8.06
CA ILE A 91 0.28 4.37 7.42
C ILE A 91 1.12 5.51 6.84
N MET A 92 0.48 6.57 6.32
CA MET A 92 1.18 7.78 5.87
C MET A 92 1.89 8.48 7.03
N ALA A 93 1.23 8.62 8.19
CA ALA A 93 1.85 9.21 9.38
C ALA A 93 3.03 8.37 9.88
N LYS A 94 2.88 7.05 9.95
CA LYS A 94 3.98 6.14 10.32
C LYS A 94 5.19 6.31 9.40
N ALA A 95 4.98 6.28 8.08
CA ALA A 95 6.04 6.46 7.10
C ALA A 95 6.69 7.87 7.19
N ALA A 96 5.91 8.92 7.39
CA ALA A 96 6.43 10.29 7.49
C ALA A 96 7.33 10.48 8.73
N HIS A 97 6.96 9.84 9.84
CA HIS A 97 7.66 9.97 11.13
C HIS A 97 8.65 8.85 11.45
N GLY A 98 8.79 7.84 10.58
CA GLY A 98 9.70 6.72 10.79
C GLY A 98 9.25 5.77 11.91
N LEU A 99 7.94 5.63 12.11
CA LEU A 99 7.38 4.63 13.03
C LEU A 99 7.35 3.27 12.33
N CYS A 100 7.85 2.22 12.99
CA CYS A 100 8.03 0.87 12.45
C CYS A 100 7.58 -0.21 13.45
N ASP A 101 6.32 -0.15 13.85
CA ASP A 101 5.71 -0.99 14.88
C ASP A 101 4.93 -2.19 14.31
N ASP A 102 4.81 -2.29 12.98
CA ASP A 102 4.25 -3.46 12.27
C ASP A 102 5.07 -3.80 11.01
N LEU A 103 4.79 -4.95 10.39
CA LEU A 103 5.54 -5.42 9.22
C LEU A 103 5.51 -4.42 8.06
N ALA A 104 4.35 -3.82 7.80
CA ALA A 104 4.17 -2.87 6.70
C ALA A 104 5.01 -1.60 6.89
N SER A 105 4.90 -0.96 8.05
CA SER A 105 5.62 0.26 8.39
C SER A 105 7.13 0.04 8.52
N THR A 106 7.54 -1.12 9.07
CA THR A 106 8.95 -1.52 9.12
C THR A 106 9.53 -1.72 7.72
N THR A 107 8.78 -2.38 6.83
CA THR A 107 9.20 -2.56 5.43
C THR A 107 9.34 -1.22 4.70
N LEU A 108 8.40 -0.29 4.91
CA LEU A 108 8.46 1.05 4.33
C LEU A 108 9.67 1.85 4.82
N LEU A 109 10.08 1.69 6.08
CA LEU A 109 11.26 2.37 6.62
C LEU A 109 12.57 1.73 6.13
N ALA A 110 12.58 0.42 5.91
CA ALA A 110 13.77 -0.34 5.54
C ALA A 110 14.07 -0.36 4.02
N THR A 111 13.17 0.18 3.19
CA THR A 111 13.27 0.06 1.72
C THR A 111 14.17 1.11 1.08
N ASP A 112 14.87 0.70 0.02
CA ASP A 112 15.55 1.57 -0.95
C ASP A 112 14.80 1.63 -2.30
N LYS A 113 13.63 0.97 -2.39
CA LYS A 113 12.82 0.89 -3.62
C LYS A 113 11.90 2.10 -3.76
N PRO A 114 11.50 2.45 -5.00
CA PRO A 114 10.44 3.42 -5.19
C PRO A 114 9.17 3.01 -4.43
N VAL A 115 8.45 4.01 -3.92
CA VAL A 115 7.19 3.81 -3.18
C VAL A 115 6.08 4.59 -3.86
N LEU A 116 4.99 3.90 -4.21
CA LEU A 116 3.74 4.48 -4.68
C LEU A 116 2.66 4.32 -3.61
N MET A 117 2.05 5.42 -3.16
CA MET A 117 0.94 5.39 -2.22
C MET A 117 -0.37 5.82 -2.90
N ALA A 118 -1.46 5.09 -2.66
CA ALA A 118 -2.80 5.42 -3.13
C ALA A 118 -3.70 5.82 -1.94
N PRO A 119 -3.79 7.12 -1.58
CA PRO A 119 -4.46 7.55 -0.37
C PRO A 119 -5.95 7.21 -0.34
N ALA A 120 -6.46 6.84 0.83
CA ALA A 120 -7.90 6.62 1.03
C ALA A 120 -8.32 6.96 2.46
N MET A 121 -9.16 7.99 2.61
CA MET A 121 -9.69 8.44 3.91
C MET A 121 -10.87 9.41 3.72
N ASN A 122 -11.56 9.70 4.81
CA ASN A 122 -12.60 10.74 4.82
C ASN A 122 -12.01 12.13 4.45
N VAL A 123 -12.81 13.01 3.83
CA VAL A 123 -12.38 14.34 3.37
C VAL A 123 -11.79 15.18 4.50
N ARG A 124 -12.39 15.16 5.69
CA ARG A 124 -11.87 15.89 6.85
C ARG A 124 -10.52 15.35 7.32
N MET A 125 -10.31 14.04 7.21
CA MET A 125 -9.01 13.44 7.51
C MET A 125 -7.98 13.83 6.46
N TRP A 126 -8.37 13.89 5.18
CA TRP A 126 -7.50 14.30 4.09
C TRP A 126 -7.07 15.76 4.25
N GLU A 127 -8.03 16.67 4.46
CA GLU A 127 -7.80 18.12 4.62
C GLU A 127 -7.12 18.47 5.95
N HIS A 128 -7.04 17.54 6.90
CA HIS A 128 -6.41 17.78 8.18
C HIS A 128 -4.93 18.18 8.02
N ALA A 129 -4.51 19.23 8.74
CA ALA A 129 -3.16 19.79 8.63
C ALA A 129 -2.05 18.75 8.86
N ALA A 130 -2.24 17.81 9.78
CA ALA A 130 -1.28 16.72 10.00
C ALA A 130 -1.13 15.80 8.77
N THR A 131 -2.23 15.44 8.10
CA THR A 131 -2.20 14.61 6.90
C THR A 131 -1.50 15.34 5.76
N GLN A 132 -1.81 16.62 5.56
CA GLN A 132 -1.16 17.45 4.54
C GLN A 132 0.35 17.63 4.80
N ALA A 133 0.75 17.82 6.07
CA ALA A 133 2.16 17.88 6.44
C ALA A 133 2.89 16.54 6.21
N ASN A 134 2.24 15.42 6.50
CA ASN A 134 2.77 14.08 6.22
C ASN A 134 2.91 13.83 4.72
N LEU A 135 1.90 14.20 3.93
CA LEU A 135 1.94 14.14 2.47
C LEU A 135 3.14 14.92 1.92
N ALA A 136 3.29 16.19 2.31
CA ALA A 136 4.39 17.04 1.87
C ALA A 136 5.76 16.45 2.27
N THR A 137 5.87 15.89 3.47
CA THR A 137 7.09 15.21 3.95
C THR A 137 7.43 14.00 3.09
N LEU A 138 6.44 13.15 2.79
CA LEU A 138 6.64 11.94 1.99
C LEU A 138 6.99 12.28 0.54
N GLN A 139 6.32 13.27 -0.07
CA GLN A 139 6.67 13.77 -1.40
C GLN A 139 8.09 14.33 -1.44
N GLY A 140 8.50 15.10 -0.42
CA GLY A 140 9.88 15.60 -0.29
C GLY A 140 10.92 14.50 -0.14
N ARG A 141 10.53 13.29 0.28
CA ARG A 141 11.37 12.08 0.34
C ARG A 141 11.28 11.20 -0.90
N GLY A 142 10.58 11.64 -1.95
CA GLY A 142 10.48 10.91 -3.22
C GLY A 142 9.36 9.87 -3.29
N VAL A 143 8.45 9.82 -2.31
CA VAL A 143 7.25 8.97 -2.41
C VAL A 143 6.30 9.52 -3.47
N ILE A 144 5.88 8.66 -4.39
CA ILE A 144 4.92 8.99 -5.45
C ILE A 144 3.51 8.69 -4.96
N PHE A 145 2.53 9.47 -5.43
CA PHE A 145 1.13 9.34 -5.03
C PHE A 145 0.22 9.13 -6.25
N SER A 146 -0.79 8.26 -6.09
CA SER A 146 -1.90 8.06 -7.03
C SER A 146 -3.21 8.43 -6.35
N GLY A 147 -3.82 9.54 -6.77
CA GLY A 147 -4.97 10.14 -6.09
C GLY A 147 -4.60 10.88 -4.79
N PRO A 148 -5.54 11.04 -3.85
CA PRO A 148 -6.90 10.49 -3.90
C PRO A 148 -7.76 11.17 -4.97
N ASP A 149 -8.78 10.47 -5.43
CA ASP A 149 -9.82 11.01 -6.30
C ASP A 149 -10.86 11.79 -5.47
N GLU A 150 -11.57 12.69 -6.15
CA GLU A 150 -12.78 13.30 -5.62
C GLU A 150 -14.00 12.41 -5.85
N GLY A 151 -14.91 12.38 -4.88
CA GLY A 151 -16.19 11.70 -5.04
C GLY A 151 -16.98 11.59 -3.74
N GLU A 152 -18.13 10.92 -3.83
CA GLU A 152 -18.94 10.56 -2.67
C GLU A 152 -18.24 9.48 -1.83
N MET A 153 -18.27 9.67 -0.52
CA MET A 153 -17.64 8.79 0.46
C MET A 153 -18.67 7.92 1.16
N ALA A 154 -18.23 6.81 1.77
CA ALA A 154 -19.10 5.88 2.49
C ALA A 154 -19.90 6.52 3.66
N CYS A 155 -19.47 7.69 4.15
CA CYS A 155 -20.15 8.46 5.19
C CYS A 155 -21.15 9.51 4.66
N GLY A 156 -21.32 9.63 3.34
CA GLY A 156 -22.20 10.61 2.70
C GLY A 156 -21.57 11.99 2.47
N GLU A 157 -20.31 12.21 2.84
CA GLU A 157 -19.56 13.42 2.48
C GLU A 157 -19.04 13.33 1.03
N PHE A 158 -18.82 14.49 0.40
CA PHE A 158 -18.26 14.62 -0.95
C PHE A 158 -16.97 15.45 -0.90
N GLY A 159 -15.94 15.01 -1.62
CA GLY A 159 -14.68 15.73 -1.73
C GLY A 159 -13.50 14.81 -2.01
N PRO A 160 -12.26 15.31 -1.91
CA PRO A 160 -11.05 14.51 -2.09
C PRO A 160 -10.88 13.53 -0.93
N GLY A 161 -10.44 12.30 -1.23
CA GLY A 161 -10.14 11.28 -0.21
C GLY A 161 -10.51 9.85 -0.64
N ARG A 162 -11.20 9.70 -1.78
CA ARG A 162 -11.49 8.37 -2.33
C ARG A 162 -10.23 7.78 -2.93
N MET A 163 -9.95 6.51 -2.65
CA MET A 163 -8.86 5.80 -3.31
C MET A 163 -9.04 5.85 -4.82
N ALA A 164 -7.96 6.21 -5.52
CA ALA A 164 -7.89 6.15 -6.98
C ALA A 164 -8.33 4.77 -7.50
N GLU A 165 -8.89 4.74 -8.70
CA GLU A 165 -9.33 3.46 -9.26
C GLU A 165 -8.15 2.49 -9.48
N PRO A 166 -8.36 1.17 -9.25
CA PRO A 166 -7.29 0.17 -9.36
C PRO A 166 -6.53 0.22 -10.68
N LEU A 167 -7.23 0.51 -11.78
CA LEU A 167 -6.61 0.64 -13.10
C LEU A 167 -5.59 1.80 -13.14
N SER A 168 -5.97 2.98 -12.63
CA SER A 168 -5.10 4.16 -12.58
C SER A 168 -3.87 3.93 -11.70
N ILE A 169 -4.05 3.24 -10.57
CA ILE A 169 -2.93 2.86 -9.68
C ILE A 169 -2.00 1.88 -10.40
N ALA A 170 -2.57 0.89 -11.10
CA ALA A 170 -1.80 -0.09 -11.84
C ALA A 170 -0.97 0.56 -12.97
N GLU A 171 -1.58 1.49 -13.72
CA GLU A 171 -0.88 2.24 -14.77
C GLU A 171 0.28 3.05 -14.20
N ALA A 172 0.06 3.81 -13.13
CA ALA A 172 1.12 4.56 -12.46
C ALA A 172 2.27 3.66 -11.99
N ALA A 173 1.95 2.51 -11.39
CA ALA A 173 2.94 1.54 -10.96
C ALA A 173 3.77 0.95 -12.12
N ILE A 174 3.12 0.61 -13.25
CA ILE A 174 3.84 0.12 -14.44
C ILE A 174 4.75 1.20 -15.02
N SER A 175 4.30 2.46 -15.07
CA SER A 175 5.15 3.57 -15.53
C SER A 175 6.41 3.70 -14.68
N LEU A 176 6.31 3.54 -13.35
CA LEU A 176 7.46 3.59 -12.45
C LEU A 176 8.41 2.40 -12.61
N LEU A 177 7.89 1.20 -12.91
CA LEU A 177 8.71 0.01 -13.14
C LEU A 177 9.51 0.07 -14.44
N ASN A 178 9.11 0.92 -15.39
CA ASN A 178 9.75 1.08 -16.70
C ASN A 178 10.67 2.31 -16.79
N ALA A 179 10.75 3.12 -15.74
CA ALA A 179 11.57 4.34 -15.68
C ALA A 179 13.02 4.02 -15.30
#